data_AF-A0AAV0INA0-F1
#
_entry.id   AF-A0AAV0INA0-F1
#
_cell.length_a   1.000
_cell.length_b   1.000
_cell.length_c   1.000
_cell.angle_alpha   90.00
_cell.angle_beta   90.00
_cell.angle_gamma   90.00
#
_symmetry.space_group_name_H-M   'P 1'
#
loop_
_entity.id
_entity.type
_entity.pdbx_description
1 polymer ?
#
loop_
_entity_poly.entity_id
_entity_poly.type
_entity_poly.pdbx_seq_one_letter_code
_entity_poly.pdbx_strand_id
1 'polypeptide(L)' 'MLLLLLPILSFLLLSLFLILLRYRRLSVQLPPGPKPWPILGTILHVGSMPHVTFARLSQVHGPLISLRLGT' A
#
# COMPACT_ATOMS: atom_id res chain seq x y z
N MET A 1 -7.19 4.73 36.40
CA MET A 1 -7.71 3.81 35.37
C MET A 1 -8.19 4.58 34.13
N LEU A 2 -9.23 5.41 34.22
CA LEU A 2 -9.76 6.19 33.07
C LEU A 2 -8.73 7.13 32.42
N LEU A 3 -7.93 7.85 33.22
CA LEU A 3 -6.87 8.76 32.75
C LEU A 3 -5.77 8.08 31.92
N LEU A 4 -5.53 6.77 32.15
CA LEU A 4 -4.52 6.01 31.41
C LEU A 4 -5.03 5.49 30.06
N LEU A 5 -6.36 5.40 29.87
CA LEU A 5 -6.97 4.92 28.63
C LEU A 5 -7.03 6.02 27.56
N LEU A 6 -7.13 7.29 27.96
CA LEU A 6 -7.17 8.45 27.07
C LEU A 6 -5.96 8.55 26.11
N PRO A 7 -4.68 8.44 26.55
CA PRO A 7 -3.54 8.51 25.64
C PRO A 7 -3.47 7.32 24.69
N ILE A 8 -3.89 6.13 25.14
CA ILE A 8 -3.92 4.90 24.31
C ILE A 8 -4.94 5.06 23.18
N LEU A 9 -6.14 5.55 23.49
CA LEU A 9 -7.18 5.80 22.50
C LEU A 9 -6.76 6.89 21.52
N SER A 10 -6.14 7.97 22.00
CA SER A 10 -5.60 9.05 21.16
C SER A 10 -4.55 8.54 20.18
N PHE A 11 -3.60 7.71 20.64
CA PHE A 11 -2.58 7.10 19.80
C PHE A 11 -3.17 6.19 18.72
N LEU A 12 -4.17 5.37 19.08
CA LEU A 12 -4.86 4.50 18.13
C LEU A 12 -5.59 5.29 17.04
N LEU A 13 -6.31 6.35 17.43
CA LEU A 13 -6.99 7.25 16.49
C LEU A 13 -6.00 7.95 15.57
N LEU A 14 -4.89 8.46 16.11
CA LEU A 14 -3.84 9.12 15.33
C LEU A 14 -3.22 8.16 14.31
N SER A 15 -2.89 6.94 14.73
CA SER A 15 -2.36 5.90 13.84
C SER A 15 -3.34 5.56 12.71
N LEU A 16 -4.61 5.34 13.04
CA LEU A 16 -5.66 5.08 12.06
C LEU A 16 -5.83 6.25 11.07
N PHE A 17 -5.81 7.49 11.58
CA PHE A 17 -5.91 8.69 10.77
C PHE A 17 -4.74 8.82 9.78
N LEU A 18 -3.51 8.56 10.23
CA LEU A 18 -2.32 8.56 9.37
C LEU A 18 -2.38 7.45 8.30
N ILE A 19 -2.86 6.26 8.66
CA ILE A 19 -3.07 5.16 7.71
C ILE A 19 -4.10 5.56 6.65
N LEU A 20 -5.22 6.18 7.07
CA LEU A 20 -6.28 6.61 6.16
C LEU A 20 -5.79 7.72 5.22
N LEU A 21 -5.02 8.69 5.73
CA LEU A 21 -4.38 9.73 4.91
C LEU A 21 -3.43 9.12 3.88
N ARG A 22 -2.63 8.12 4.27
CA ARG A 22 -1.74 7.39 3.36
C ARG A 22 -2.51 6.63 2.29
N TYR A 23 -3.65 6.04 2.65
CA TYR A 23 -4.54 5.34 1.73
C TYR A 23 -5.23 6.30 0.75
N ARG A 24 -5.62 7.50 1.18
CA ARG A 24 -6.15 8.53 0.29
C ARG A 24 -5.13 8.98 -0.76
N ARG A 25 -3.85 9.13 -0.38
CA ARG A 25 -2.77 9.48 -1.35
C ARG A 25 -2.49 8.41 -2.39
N LEU A 26 -2.80 7.14 -2.11
CA LEU A 26 -2.73 6.05 -3.11
C LEU A 26 -3.77 6.19 -4.23
N SER A 27 -4.84 6.95 -4.00
CA SER A 27 -5.94 7.13 -4.95
C SER A 27 -5.70 8.27 -5.96
N VAL A 28 -4.51 8.90 -5.95
CA VAL A 28 -4.07 9.75 -7.05
C VAL A 28 -3.95 8.86 -8.29
N GLN A 29 -4.37 9.34 -9.46
CA GLN A 29 -4.56 8.62 -10.73
C GLN A 29 -3.30 7.88 -11.22
N LEU A 30 -2.95 6.81 -10.53
CA LEU A 30 -1.88 5.92 -10.90
C LEU A 30 -2.37 5.05 -12.06
N PRO A 31 -1.48 4.69 -12.99
CA PRO A 31 -1.82 3.75 -14.04
C PRO A 31 -2.33 2.44 -13.43
N PRO A 32 -3.23 1.72 -14.14
CA PRO A 32 -3.80 0.47 -13.63
C PRO A 32 -2.68 -0.51 -13.24
N GLY A 33 -2.81 -1.12 -12.08
CA GLY A 33 -1.80 -2.02 -11.53
C GLY A 33 -2.37 -2.91 -10.44
N PRO A 34 -1.64 -3.97 -10.04
CA PRO A 34 -2.08 -4.87 -9.00
C PRO A 34 -2.29 -4.11 -7.68
N LYS A 35 -3.38 -4.41 -6.97
CA LYS A 35 -3.77 -3.68 -5.75
C LYS A 35 -2.66 -3.78 -4.68
N PRO A 36 -2.05 -2.66 -4.26
CA PRO A 36 -1.00 -2.68 -3.25
C PRO A 36 -1.58 -2.97 -1.86
N TRP A 37 -0.85 -3.75 -1.07
CA TRP A 37 -1.16 -3.92 0.35
C TRP A 37 -0.84 -2.64 1.13
N PRO A 38 -1.61 -2.31 2.18
CA PRO A 38 -1.52 -1.03 2.89
C PRO A 38 -0.15 -0.74 3.53
N ILE A 39 0.71 -1.75 3.71
CA ILE A 39 2.05 -1.63 4.30
C ILE A 39 3.14 -2.17 3.35
N LEU A 40 2.98 -3.39 2.84
CA LEU A 40 3.99 -4.05 1.99
C LEU A 40 3.96 -3.63 0.52
N GLY A 41 2.91 -2.94 0.07
CA GLY A 41 2.72 -2.62 -1.33
C GLY A 41 2.48 -3.85 -2.20
N THR A 42 2.96 -3.85 -3.43
CA THR A 42 2.86 -4.97 -4.39
C THR A 42 4.05 -5.94 -4.29
N ILE A 43 5.02 -5.72 -3.40
CA ILE A 43 6.25 -6.55 -3.26
C ILE A 43 5.93 -8.03 -3.10
N LEU A 44 4.89 -8.38 -2.33
CA LEU A 44 4.51 -9.77 -2.09
C LEU A 44 4.24 -10.55 -3.39
N HIS A 45 3.87 -9.86 -4.46
CA HIS A 45 3.63 -10.47 -5.77
C HIS A 45 4.91 -10.63 -6.60
N VAL A 46 5.98 -9.91 -6.28
CA VAL A 46 7.18 -9.77 -7.13
C VAL A 46 8.13 -10.97 -7.03
N GLY A 47 8.09 -11.74 -5.94
CA GLY A 47 8.85 -12.98 -5.79
C GLY A 47 10.36 -12.82 -5.97
N SER A 48 11.07 -13.95 -6.12
CA SER A 48 12.53 -13.99 -6.32
C SER A 48 12.98 -13.59 -7.73
N MET A 49 12.06 -13.59 -8.71
CA MET A 49 12.34 -13.28 -10.12
C MET A 49 11.49 -12.08 -10.57
N PRO A 50 11.87 -10.84 -10.17
CA PRO A 50 11.08 -9.64 -10.44
C PRO A 50 10.84 -9.39 -11.93
N HIS A 51 11.81 -9.73 -12.77
CA HIS A 51 11.73 -9.55 -14.22
C HIS A 51 10.63 -10.39 -14.87
N VAL A 52 10.44 -11.64 -14.42
CA VAL A 52 9.33 -12.50 -14.90
C VAL A 52 7.99 -11.95 -14.44
N THR A 53 7.91 -11.53 -13.18
CA THR A 53 6.67 -10.98 -12.61
C THR A 53 6.28 -9.68 -13.30
N PHE A 54 7.22 -8.77 -13.56
CA PHE A 54 6.96 -7.52 -14.26
C PHE A 54 6.52 -7.75 -15.70
N ALA A 55 7.13 -8.70 -16.42
CA ALA A 55 6.71 -9.08 -17.76
C ALA A 55 5.29 -9.66 -17.79
N ARG A 56 4.92 -10.47 -16.80
CA ARG A 56 3.53 -10.97 -16.67
C ARG A 56 2.55 -9.84 -16.31
N LEU A 57 2.95 -8.92 -15.44
CA LEU A 57 2.11 -7.80 -15.04
C LEU A 57 1.89 -6.81 -16.20
N SER A 58 2.88 -6.59 -17.07
CA SER A 58 2.72 -5.76 -18.26
C SER A 58 1.83 -6.41 -19.32
N GLN A 59 1.81 -7.74 -19.42
CA GLN A 59 0.85 -8.45 -20.27
C GLN A 59 -0.60 -8.29 -19.80
N VAL A 60 -0.83 -8.23 -18.49
CA VAL A 60 -2.18 -8.14 -17.90
C VAL A 60 -2.71 -6.70 -17.81
N HIS A 61 -1.86 -5.75 -17.41
CA HIS A 61 -2.25 -4.37 -17.13
C HIS A 61 -1.82 -3.37 -18.22
N GLY A 62 -1.06 -3.82 -19.22
CA GLY A 62 -0.59 -3.01 -20.34
C GLY A 62 0.83 -2.46 -20.14
N PRO A 63 1.30 -1.62 -21.09
CA PRO A 63 2.68 -1.13 -21.11
C PRO A 63 3.02 -0.16 -19.96
N LEU A 64 2.00 0.37 -19.26
CA LEU A 64 2.17 1.31 -18.17
C LEU A 64 1.46 0.76 -16.92
N ILE A 65 2.23 0.35 -15.92
CA ILE A 65 1.73 -0.25 -14.68
C ILE A 65 2.27 0.51 -13.46
N SER A 66 1.45 0.67 -12.41
CA SER A 66 1.92 1.18 -11.13
C SER A 66 2.24 0.04 -10.18
N LEU A 67 3.45 0.06 -9.61
CA LEU A 67 3.89 -0.91 -8.61
C LEU A 67 4.40 -0.15 -7.39
N ARG A 68 3.97 -0.60 -6.21
CA ARG A 68 4.43 -0.04 -4.93
C ARG A 68 5.41 -1.00 -4.29
N LEU A 69 6.70 -0.72 -4.44
CA LEU A 69 7.76 -1.51 -3.83
C LEU A 69 8.10 -0.92 -2.45
N GLY A 70 7.39 -1.36 -1.42
CA GLY A 70 7.72 -1.03 -0.02
C GLY A 70 7.02 0.22 0.51
N THR A 71 7.45 0.66 1.69
CA THR A 71 6.93 1.87 2.37
C THR A 71 7.72 3.11 2.03
#